data_AF-A0A2U1ICU6-F1
#
_entry.id   AF-A0A2U1ICU6-F1
#
_cell.length_a   1.000
_cell.length_b   1.000
_cell.length_c   1.000
_cell.angle_alpha   90.00
_cell.angle_beta   90.00
_cell.angle_gamma   90.00
#
_symmetry.space_group_name_H-M   'P 1'
#
loop_
_entity.id
_entity.type
_entity.pdbx_description
1 polymer ?
#
loop_
_entity_poly.entity_id
_entity_poly.type
_entity_poly.pdbx_seq_one_letter_code
_entity_poly.pdbx_strand_id
1 'polypeptide(L)' 'MKSATKVLLILLALIVGCMLLRSLASRATCSYYGFQTDRETRYAAFVGCMVKLDGTWFPRNEIRVMQ' A
#
# COMPACT_ATOMS: atom_id res chain seq x y z
N MET A 1 -9.55 -35.78 -0.70
CA MET A 1 -8.79 -34.81 0.13
C MET A 1 -9.45 -34.73 1.51
N LYS A 2 -8.72 -34.97 2.61
CA LYS A 2 -9.26 -34.83 3.98
C LYS A 2 -9.83 -33.42 4.18
N SER A 3 -10.90 -33.30 4.95
CA SER A 3 -11.57 -32.01 5.24
C SER A 3 -10.58 -30.96 5.76
N ALA A 4 -9.59 -31.37 6.56
CA ALA A 4 -8.52 -30.51 7.05
C ALA A 4 -7.68 -29.87 5.92
N THR A 5 -7.36 -30.60 4.85
CA THR A 5 -6.59 -30.08 3.71
C THR A 5 -7.39 -29.03 2.93
N LYS A 6 -8.71 -29.21 2.78
CA LYS A 6 -9.59 -28.22 2.13
C LYS A 6 -9.65 -26.92 2.95
N VAL A 7 -9.80 -27.04 4.27
CA VAL A 7 -9.84 -25.87 5.17
C VAL A 7 -8.52 -25.12 5.12
N LEU A 8 -7.38 -25.82 5.13
CA LEU A 8 -6.06 -25.21 5.01
C LEU A 8 -5.91 -24.41 3.72
N LEU A 9 -6.32 -24.97 2.58
CA LEU A 9 -6.25 -24.29 1.28
C LEU A 9 -7.14 -23.05 1.21
N ILE A 10 -8.35 -23.12 1.77
CA ILE A 10 -9.26 -21.96 1.83
C ILE A 10 -8.66 -20.84 2.68
N LEU A 11 -8.11 -21.18 3.85
CA LEU A 11 -7.43 -20.20 4.72
C LEU A 11 -6.22 -19.58 4.03
N LEU A 12 -5.39 -20.38 3.36
CA LEU A 12 -4.25 -19.90 2.62
C LEU A 12 -4.67 -18.92 1.51
N ALA A 13 -5.70 -19.28 0.74
CA ALA A 13 -6.24 -18.43 -0.31
C ALA A 13 -6.79 -17.10 0.23
N LEU A 14 -7.47 -17.14 1.39
CA LEU A 14 -7.96 -15.94 2.08
C LEU A 14 -6.82 -15.02 2.52
N ILE A 15 -5.78 -15.56 3.15
CA ILE A 15 -4.63 -14.79 3.61
C ILE A 15 -3.94 -14.11 2.43
N VAL A 16 -3.65 -14.87 1.37
CA VAL A 16 -3.03 -14.33 0.15
C VAL A 16 -3.92 -13.26 -0.50
N GLY A 17 -5.22 -13.53 -0.60
CA GLY A 17 -6.20 -12.57 -1.12
C GLY A 17 -6.21 -11.25 -0.32
N CYS A 18 -6.23 -11.32 1.01
CA CYS A 18 -6.17 -10.14 1.86
C CYS A 18 -4.86 -9.36 1.71
N MET A 19 -3.72 -10.04 1.56
CA MET A 19 -2.42 -9.39 1.34
C MET A 19 -2.39 -8.64 0.00
N LEU A 20 -2.92 -9.25 -1.07
CA LEU A 20 -3.02 -8.62 -2.39
C LEU A 20 -3.94 -7.40 -2.37
N LEU A 21 -5.12 -7.52 -1.75
CA LEU A 21 -6.06 -6.41 -1.61
C LEU A 21 -5.45 -5.24 -0.82
N ARG A 22 -4.75 -5.52 0.29
CA ARG A 22 -4.03 -4.49 1.05
C ARG A 22 -2.97 -3.78 0.22
N SER A 23 -2.19 -4.54 -0.56
CA SER A 23 -1.18 -3.97 -1.46
C SER A 23 -1.80 -3.03 -2.50
N LEU A 24 -2.89 -3.46 -3.15
CA LEU A 24 -3.61 -2.65 -4.12
C LEU A 24 -4.20 -1.38 -3.48
N ALA A 25 -4.85 -1.52 -2.31
CA ALA A 25 -5.43 -0.39 -1.58
C ALA A 25 -4.34 0.64 -1.19
N SER A 26 -3.18 0.19 -0.74
CA SER A 26 -2.06 1.08 -0.36
C SER A 26 -1.50 1.87 -1.55
N ARG A 27 -1.43 1.25 -2.73
CA ARG A 27 -1.02 1.92 -3.98
C ARG A 27 -2.09 2.90 -4.47
N ALA A 28 -3.35 2.47 -4.47
CA ALA A 28 -4.47 3.29 -4.91
C ALA A 28 -4.62 4.55 -4.03
N THR A 29 -4.55 4.39 -2.71
CA THR A 29 -4.61 5.51 -1.77
C THR A 29 -3.42 6.47 -1.93
N CYS A 30 -2.23 5.98 -2.27
CA CYS A 30 -1.07 6.83 -2.55
C CYS A 30 -1.23 7.65 -3.84
N SER A 31 -1.70 7.01 -4.91
CA SER A 31 -2.01 7.69 -6.17
C SER A 31 -3.11 8.74 -5.98
N TYR A 32 -4.19 8.37 -5.28
CA TYR A 32 -5.29 9.27 -4.98
C TYR A 32 -4.89 10.47 -4.12
N TYR A 33 -3.94 10.30 -3.20
CA TYR A 33 -3.38 11.40 -2.43
C TYR A 33 -2.64 12.42 -3.32
N GLY A 34 -1.87 11.93 -4.30
CA GLY A 34 -1.19 12.80 -5.27
C GLY A 34 -2.19 13.59 -6.12
N PHE A 35 -3.23 12.92 -6.61
CA PHE A 35 -4.32 13.56 -7.36
C PHE A 35 -5.02 14.66 -6.56
N GLN A 36 -5.30 14.44 -5.26
CA GLN A 36 -5.99 15.44 -4.43
C GLN A 36 -5.12 16.63 -4.05
N THR A 37 -3.81 16.43 -3.88
CA THR A 37 -2.90 17.46 -3.37
C THR A 37 -2.07 18.12 -4.46
N ASP A 38 -2.27 17.71 -5.72
CA ASP A 38 -1.47 18.12 -6.88
C ASP A 38 0.05 17.88 -6.65
N ARG A 39 0.38 16.82 -5.91
CA ARG A 39 1.76 16.43 -5.58
C ARG A 39 2.18 15.22 -6.37
N GLU A 40 3.44 15.19 -6.79
CA GLU A 40 4.03 13.96 -7.33
C GLU A 40 4.13 12.91 -6.23
N THR A 41 3.47 11.76 -6.42
CA THR A 41 3.51 10.63 -5.48
C THR A 41 4.01 9.36 -6.16
N ARG A 42 4.64 8.49 -5.36
CA ARG A 42 5.04 7.16 -5.81
C ARG A 42 4.93 6.16 -4.66
N TYR A 43 4.62 4.91 -4.98
CA TYR A 43 4.56 3.84 -3.99
C TYR A 43 5.82 2.98 -4.04
N ALA A 44 6.47 2.77 -2.90
CA ALA A 44 7.55 1.78 -2.75
C ALA A 44 7.13 0.65 -1.79
N ALA A 45 7.48 -0.58 -2.14
CA ALA A 45 6.96 -1.79 -1.48
C ALA A 45 7.19 -1.86 0.04
N PHE A 46 8.30 -1.27 0.54
CA PHE A 46 8.67 -1.32 1.97
C PHE A 46 8.54 0.02 2.70
N VAL A 47 8.53 1.14 1.96
CA VAL A 47 8.43 2.48 2.54
C VAL A 47 6.97 2.97 2.56
N GLY A 48 6.15 2.47 1.63
CA GLY A 48 4.78 2.90 1.44
C GLY A 48 4.68 4.09 0.49
N CYS A 49 3.77 5.01 0.79
CA CYS A 49 3.53 6.17 -0.06
C CYS A 49 4.59 7.25 0.15
N MET A 50 5.32 7.58 -0.91
CA MET A 50 6.26 8.70 -0.96
C MET A 50 5.67 9.85 -1.77
N VAL A 51 6.07 11.06 -1.39
CA VAL A 51 5.66 12.31 -2.02
C VAL A 51 6.92 13.12 -2.30
N LYS A 52 6.95 13.81 -3.42
CA LYS A 52 8.06 14.68 -3.77
C LYS A 52 7.87 16.06 -3.16
N LEU A 53 8.88 16.53 -2.43
CA LEU A 53 8.96 17.88 -1.86
C LEU A 53 10.38 18.39 -2.16
N ASP A 54 10.48 19.61 -2.68
CA ASP A 54 11.77 20.27 -2.99
C ASP A 54 12.76 19.38 -3.77
N GLY A 55 12.24 18.60 -4.72
CA GLY A 55 13.03 17.69 -5.56
C GLY A 55 13.44 16.36 -4.90
N THR A 56 13.12 16.14 -3.63
CA THR A 56 13.45 14.91 -2.87
C THR A 56 12.19 14.14 -2.48
N TRP A 57 12.32 12.83 -2.31
CA TRP A 57 11.19 11.96 -1.96
C TRP A 57 11.11 11.74 -0.46
N PHE A 58 9.98 12.12 0.14
CA PHE A 58 9.71 11.94 1.56
C PHE A 58 8.53 10.98 1.78
N PRO A 59 8.57 10.13 2.82
CA PRO A 59 7.43 9.33 3.21
C PRO A 59 6.26 10.21 3.61
N ARG A 60 5.04 9.90 3.14
CA ARG A 60 3.83 10.67 3.45
C ARG A 60 3.63 10.92 4.95
N ASN A 61 4.03 9.96 5.79
CA ASN A 61 3.90 10.07 7.24
C ASN A 61 4.84 11.13 7.87
N GLU A 62 5.96 11.45 7.22
CA GLU A 62 6.96 12.40 7.71
C GLU A 62 6.67 13.83 7.26
N ILE A 63 5.88 14.01 6.20
CA ILE A 63 5.51 15.33 5.64
C ILE A 63 4.79 16.21 6.66
N ARG A 64 4.06 15.61 7.61
CA ARG A 64 3.35 16.37 8.65
C ARG A 64 4.28 17.12 9.61
N VAL A 65 5.57 16.79 9.64
CA VAL A 65 6.58 17.44 10.48
C VAL A 65 7.29 18.57 9.73
N MET A 66 7.16 18.62 8.40
CA MET A 66 7.87 19.56 7.52
C MET A 66 7.02 20.77 7.08
N GLN A 67 5.73 20.81 7.48
CA GLN A 67 4.79 21.89 7.13
C GLN A 67 4.64 22.88 8.28
#